data_AF-A0A9P8ABB1-F1
#
_entry.id   AF-A0A9P8ABB1-F1
#
_cell.length_a   1.000
_cell.length_b   1.000
_cell.length_c   1.000
_cell.angle_alpha   90.00
_cell.angle_beta   90.00
_cell.angle_gamma   90.00
#
_symmetry.space_group_name_H-M   'P 1'
#
loop_
_entity.id
_entity.type
_entity.pdbx_description
1 polymer ?
#
loop_
_entity_poly.entity_id
_entity_poly.type
_entity_poly.pdbx_seq_one_letter_code
_entity_poly.pdbx_strand_id
1 'polypeptide(L)' 'MHPTLWERIVRHAVFNYLPESARTMHLVKELSYRPQATFLPRVSNHGTSEVLPQKPSWRYAKLQQKDAAAAI' A
#
# COMPACT_ATOMS: atom_id res chain seq x y z
N MET A 1 8.80 -23.38 14.11
CA MET A 1 9.50 -24.07 13.01
C MET A 1 10.72 -23.23 12.66
N HIS A 2 11.92 -23.73 12.94
CA HIS A 2 13.15 -22.98 12.66
C HIS A 2 13.57 -23.18 11.21
N PRO A 3 14.02 -22.12 10.51
CA PRO A 3 14.47 -22.24 9.14
C PRO A 3 15.72 -23.13 9.08
N THR A 4 15.74 -24.04 8.11
CA THR A 4 16.88 -24.93 7.87
C THR A 4 18.14 -24.12 7.49
N LEU A 5 19.34 -24.69 7.70
CA LEU A 5 20.60 -24.04 7.29
C LEU A 5 20.59 -23.63 5.82
N TRP A 6 19.97 -24.47 4.97
CA TRP A 6 19.78 -24.19 3.55
C TRP A 6 18.91 -22.95 3.31
N GLU A 7 17.75 -22.86 3.96
CA GLU A 7 16.88 -21.68 3.87
C GLU A 7 17.56 -20.40 4.33
N ARG A 8 18.47 -20.48 5.32
CA ARG A 8 19.25 -19.33 5.80
C ARG A 8 20.26 -18.86 4.74
N ILE A 9 20.96 -19.78 4.09
CA ILE A 9 21.94 -19.47 3.03
C ILE A 9 21.23 -18.89 1.81
N VAL A 10 20.16 -19.54 1.34
CA VAL A 10 19.38 -19.08 0.18
C VAL A 10 18.80 -17.70 0.44
N ARG A 11 18.23 -17.46 1.62
CA ARG A 11 17.73 -16.14 2.02
C ARG A 11 18.82 -15.07 1.99
N HIS A 12 20.01 -15.40 2.50
CA HIS A 12 21.12 -14.46 2.52
C HIS A 12 21.61 -14.13 1.11
N ALA A 13 21.69 -15.12 0.22
CA ALA A 13 22.03 -14.90 -1.18
C ALA A 13 20.95 -14.04 -1.86
N VAL A 14 19.67 -14.41 -1.76
CA VAL A 14 18.58 -13.70 -2.43
C VAL A 14 18.49 -12.25 -1.96
N PHE A 15 18.57 -11.96 -0.66
CA PHE A 15 18.43 -10.57 -0.19
C PHE A 15 19.63 -9.67 -0.50
N ASN A 16 20.84 -10.23 -0.58
CA ASN A 16 22.04 -9.46 -0.96
C ASN A 16 22.17 -9.27 -2.47
N TYR A 17 21.73 -10.25 -3.28
CA TYR A 17 21.78 -10.17 -4.73
C TYR A 17 20.46 -9.66 -5.36
N LEU A 18 19.48 -9.27 -4.55
CA LEU A 18 18.25 -8.69 -5.07
C LEU A 18 18.57 -7.33 -5.70
N PRO A 19 18.25 -7.12 -6.99
CA PRO A 19 18.49 -5.83 -7.63
C PRO A 19 17.69 -4.72 -6.95
N GLU A 20 18.31 -3.56 -6.77
CA GLU A 20 17.68 -2.39 -6.10
C GLU A 20 16.37 -1.95 -6.77
N SER A 21 16.24 -2.18 -8.08
CA SER A 21 14.99 -1.95 -8.83
C SER A 21 13.83 -2.80 -8.29
N ALA A 22 14.06 -4.09 -8.03
CA ALA A 22 13.05 -4.99 -7.50
C ALA A 22 12.66 -4.61 -6.07
N ARG A 23 13.63 -4.22 -5.24
CA ARG A 23 13.38 -3.75 -3.87
C ARG A 23 12.53 -2.47 -3.86
N THR A 24 12.89 -1.51 -4.72
CA THR A 24 12.17 -0.24 -4.84
C THR A 24 10.74 -0.45 -5.34
N MET A 25 10.53 -1.33 -6.33
CA MET A 25 9.18 -1.66 -6.82
C MET A 25 8.30 -2.28 -5.74
N HIS A 26 8.84 -3.20 -4.93
CA HIS A 26 8.11 -3.75 -3.78
C HIS A 26 7.76 -2.68 -2.76
N LEU A 27 8.71 -1.81 -2.43
CA LEU A 27 8.50 -0.73 -1.47
C LEU A 27 7.42 0.25 -1.96
N VAL A 28 7.43 0.64 -3.24
CA VAL A 28 6.38 1.48 -3.83
C VAL A 28 5.01 0.80 -3.77
N LYS A 29 4.94 -0.51 -4.03
CA LYS A 29 3.69 -1.26 -3.96
C LYS A 29 3.12 -1.31 -2.54
N GLU A 30 3.95 -1.55 -1.54
CA GLU A 30 3.53 -1.54 -0.13
C GLU A 30 3.10 -0.14 0.31
N LEU A 31 3.84 0.92 -0.06
CA LEU A 31 3.52 2.30 0.32
C LEU A 31 2.31 2.90 -0.42
N SER A 32 1.97 2.36 -1.59
CA SER A 32 0.81 2.81 -2.37
C SER A 32 -0.51 2.21 -1.85
N TYR A 33 -0.45 1.08 -1.15
CA TYR A 33 -1.62 0.48 -0.52
C TYR A 33 -1.85 1.08 0.87
N ARG A 34 -2.97 1.79 1.04
CA ARG A 34 -3.37 2.36 2.33
C ARG A 34 -4.64 1.67 2.82
N PRO A 35 -4.57 0.72 3.78
CA PRO A 35 -5.76 0.12 4.34
C PRO A 35 -6.59 1.21 5.02
N GLN A 36 -7.79 1.46 4.49
CA GLN A 36 -8.73 2.43 5.04
C GLN A 36 -10.09 1.76 5.17
N ALA A 37 -10.78 2.03 6.28
CA ALA A 37 -12.15 1.58 6.44
C ALA A 37 -13.06 2.31 5.43
N THR A 38 -13.80 1.57 4.63
CA THR A 38 -14.61 2.09 3.51
C THR A 38 -15.64 3.15 3.92
N PHE A 39 -16.09 3.11 5.19
CA PHE A 39 -17.08 4.05 5.73
C PHE A 39 -16.48 5.37 6.23
N LEU A 40 -15.15 5.46 6.36
CA LEU A 40 -14.47 6.70 6.72
C LEU A 40 -14.22 7.56 5.47
N PRO A 41 -14.23 8.90 5.60
CA PRO A 41 -13.82 9.79 4.52
C PRO A 41 -12.35 9.57 4.17
N ARG A 42 -12.01 9.62 2.88
CA ARG A 42 -10.62 9.43 2.44
C ARG A 42 -9.71 10.50 3.03
N VAL A 43 -8.60 10.07 3.59
CA VAL A 43 -7.55 11.01 4.03
C VAL A 43 -6.92 11.63 2.78
N SER A 44 -6.70 12.94 2.80
CA SER A 44 -5.95 13.63 1.75
C SER A 44 -4.55 13.02 1.60
N ASN A 45 -4.05 12.94 0.36
CA ASN A 45 -2.70 12.44 0.15
C ASN A 45 -1.68 13.49 0.60
N HIS A 46 -1.04 13.22 1.74
CA HIS A 46 0.05 14.04 2.27
C HIS A 46 1.44 13.46 1.95
N GLY A 47 1.51 12.34 1.22
CA GLY A 47 2.76 11.68 0.88
C GLY A 47 3.24 11.96 -0.54
N THR A 48 4.47 11.51 -0.84
CA THR A 48 5.08 11.56 -2.18
C THR A 48 4.78 10.34 -3.04
N SER A 49 4.26 9.25 -2.45
CA SER A 49 3.86 8.06 -3.19
C SER A 49 2.46 8.22 -3.79
N GLU A 50 2.27 7.68 -4.99
CA GLU A 50 0.94 7.56 -5.59
C GLU A 50 0.10 6.58 -4.76
N VAL A 51 -1.11 7.00 -4.42
CA VAL A 51 -2.06 6.14 -3.70
C VAL A 51 -2.86 5.34 -4.72
N LEU A 52 -2.88 4.01 -4.54
CA LEU A 52 -3.68 3.13 -5.38
C LEU A 52 -5.17 3.56 -5.32
N PRO A 53 -5.87 3.59 -6.47
CA PRO A 53 -7.26 3.98 -6.51
C PRO A 53 -8.10 2.98 -5.72
N GLN A 54 -8.55 3.39 -4.54
CA GLN A 54 -9.55 2.63 -3.80
C GLN A 54 -10.89 2.73 -4.56
N LYS A 55 -11.56 1.61 -4.80
CA LYS A 55 -12.87 1.56 -5.49
C LYS A 55 -13.97 1.23 -4.47
N PRO A 56 -14.44 2.20 -3.67
CA PRO A 56 -15.53 1.99 -2.72
C PRO A 56 -16.82 1.68 -3.47
N SER A 57 -17.77 1.05 -2.78
CA SER A 57 -19.08 0.80 -3.37
C SER A 57 -19.79 2.12 -3.70
N TRP A 58 -20.70 2.07 -4.67
CA TRP A 58 -21.45 3.24 -5.15
C TRP A 58 -22.11 4.06 -4.03
N ARG A 59 -22.65 3.38 -3.01
CA ARG A 59 -23.26 4.02 -1.84
C ARG A 59 -22.24 4.87 -1.07
N TYR A 60 -21.08 4.33 -0.76
CA TYR A 60 -20.05 5.04 0.00
C TYR A 60 -19.34 6.11 -0.83
N ALA A 61 -19.19 5.91 -2.14
CA ALA A 61 -18.67 6.94 -3.04
C ALA A 61 -19.54 8.21 -3.01
N LYS A 62 -20.86 8.06 -3.05
CA LYS A 62 -21.80 9.19 -2.94
C LYS A 62 -21.75 9.89 -1.58
N LEU A 63 -21.60 9.13 -0.49
CA LEU A 63 -21.45 9.70 0.86
C LEU A 63 -20.17 10.54 0.94
N GLN A 64 -19.03 10.00 0.49
CA GLN A 64 -17.75 10.72 0.47
C GLN A 64 -17.80 11.99 -0.39
N GLN A 65 -18.49 11.97 -1.53
CA GLN A 65 -18.66 13.17 -2.37
C GLN A 65 -19.46 14.27 -1.66
N LYS A 66 -20.50 13.90 -0.92
CA LYS A 66 -21.31 14.85 -0.13
C LYS A 66 -20.51 15.45 1.02
N ASP A 67 -19.77 14.62 1.76
CA ASP A 67 -18.96 15.07 2.88
C ASP A 67 -17.81 15.99 2.40
N ALA A 68 -17.20 15.70 1.26
CA ALA A 68 -16.18 16.55 0.65
C ALA A 68 -16.74 17.91 0.17
N ALA A 69 -17.95 17.93 -0.39
CA ALA A 69 -18.59 19.16 -0.83
C ALA A 69 -19.06 20.05 0.34
N ALA A 70 -19.32 19.47 1.52
CA ALA A 70 -19.72 20.19 2.73
C ALA A 70 -18.54 20.76 3.54
N ALA A 71 -17.31 20.33 3.24
CA ALA A 71 -16.09 20.76 3.94
C ALA A 71 -15.38 21.98 3.28
N ILE A 72 -15.98 22.55 2.23
CA ILE A 72 -15.54 23.76 1.51
C ILE A 72 -16.45 24.92 1.92
#